data_AF-A0AAD7WYS5-F1
#
_entry.id   AF-A0AAD7WYS5-F1
#
_cell.length_a   1.000
_cell.length_b   1.000
_cell.length_c   1.000
_cell.angle_alpha   90.00
_cell.angle_beta   90.00
_cell.angle_gamma   90.00
#
_symmetry.space_group_name_H-M   'P 1'
#
loop_
_entity.id
_entity.type
_entity.pdbx_description
1 polymer ?
#
loop_
_entity_poly.entity_id
_entity_poly.type
_entity_poly.pdbx_seq_one_letter_code
_entity_poly.pdbx_strand_id
1 'polypeptide(L)'
;MKYETLAALFVIGWSYDKRQFPGVKKGFYRQSFCAVSGRKNNNFLVYSILFSIWALNVMDAYAELQEVAKQLEKVALTGCQVPVVPNGKKENSPTDLLRIKEQMSNQCFEMTVKIQAGQSKKLDESTDAGKDESEYANEIEEAKINHCNKTLALHRMQVWQAISAKLTQNDAVADTMRASTNHTLNLCSKILKLQQESRELQDQIIQLQKQKLELKRLTHERMREMEEVKRARQHPEEGKYSKVLQKGQSILEKYQKMTTVTQNVLRGVILASRIHWRDDPKLRDIALGLESMPDSD
;
A
#
# COMPACT_ATOMS: atom_id res chain seq x y z
N MET A 1 26.66 7.55 21.57
CA MET A 1 26.22 6.17 21.91
C MET A 1 24.79 5.88 21.43
N LYS A 2 24.41 6.25 20.19
CA LYS A 2 23.06 5.99 19.62
C LYS A 2 23.09 5.42 18.20
N TYR A 3 24.16 5.67 17.44
CA TYR A 3 24.31 5.17 16.06
C TYR A 3 24.84 3.73 15.99
N GLU A 4 25.69 3.31 16.93
CA GLU A 4 26.26 1.95 16.94
C GLU A 4 25.22 0.88 17.28
N THR A 5 24.26 1.18 18.15
CA THR A 5 23.16 0.25 18.50
C THR A 5 22.17 0.08 17.35
N LEU A 6 21.88 1.15 16.60
CA LEU A 6 21.07 1.08 15.38
C LEU A 6 21.81 0.35 14.26
N ALA A 7 23.11 0.55 14.12
CA ALA A 7 23.93 -0.21 13.17
C ALA A 7 23.97 -1.70 13.53
N ALA A 8 24.06 -2.05 14.81
CA ALA A 8 24.01 -3.44 15.28
C ALA A 8 22.65 -4.10 15.00
N LEU A 9 21.54 -3.42 15.27
CA LEU A 9 20.19 -3.91 14.93
C LEU A 9 20.00 -4.05 13.42
N PHE A 10 20.59 -3.14 12.63
CA PHE A 10 20.55 -3.20 11.17
C PHE A 10 21.37 -4.37 10.62
N VAL A 11 22.55 -4.65 11.20
CA VAL A 11 23.39 -5.81 10.82
C VAL A 11 22.72 -7.12 11.21
N ILE A 12 22.05 -7.18 12.37
CA ILE A 12 21.29 -8.35 12.80
C ILE A 12 20.09 -8.59 11.87
N GLY A 13 19.36 -7.54 11.49
CA GLY A 13 18.28 -7.62 10.49
C GLY A 13 18.78 -8.04 9.10
N TRP A 14 19.92 -7.48 8.66
CA TRP A 14 20.54 -7.81 7.37
C TRP A 14 21.03 -9.27 7.29
N SER A 15 21.48 -9.83 8.42
CA SER A 15 21.91 -11.22 8.51
C SER A 15 20.74 -12.22 8.66
N TYR A 16 19.53 -11.73 8.97
CA TYR A 16 18.29 -12.50 8.99
C TYR A 16 17.66 -12.54 7.58
N ASP A 17 17.66 -11.42 6.86
CA ASP A 17 17.07 -11.26 5.52
C ASP A 17 17.81 -12.07 4.42
N LYS A 18 19.14 -12.18 4.52
CA LYS A 18 19.97 -12.98 3.60
C LYS A 18 19.62 -14.48 3.55
N ARG A 19 18.89 -14.98 4.56
CA ARG A 19 18.55 -16.41 4.71
C ARG A 19 17.15 -16.77 4.22
N GLN A 20 16.23 -15.81 4.08
CA GLN A 20 14.89 -16.07 3.55
C GLN A 20 14.76 -15.82 2.04
N PHE A 21 15.65 -15.03 1.42
CA PHE A 21 15.51 -14.68 -0.01
C PHE A 21 16.82 -14.82 -0.80
N PRO A 22 17.23 -16.04 -1.20
CA PRO A 22 18.50 -16.29 -1.90
C PRO A 22 18.54 -15.73 -3.35
N GLY A 23 17.43 -15.20 -3.88
CA GLY A 23 17.30 -14.72 -5.25
C GLY A 23 17.48 -13.21 -5.48
N VAL A 24 17.62 -12.39 -4.43
CA VAL A 24 17.76 -10.93 -4.60
C VAL A 24 19.16 -10.60 -5.07
N LYS A 25 19.30 -10.31 -6.38
CA LYS A 25 20.57 -10.01 -7.06
C LYS A 25 21.42 -9.02 -6.24
N LYS A 26 22.71 -9.34 -6.10
CA LYS A 26 23.78 -8.57 -5.40
C LYS A 26 23.83 -7.06 -5.71
N GLY A 27 23.13 -6.57 -6.73
CA GLY A 27 23.07 -5.16 -7.13
C GLY A 27 22.13 -4.27 -6.33
N PHE A 28 21.10 -4.81 -5.64
CA PHE A 28 20.07 -3.96 -5.01
C PHE A 28 20.55 -3.29 -3.71
N TYR A 29 21.39 -3.97 -2.93
CA TYR A 29 21.87 -3.47 -1.63
C TYR A 29 23.20 -2.71 -1.71
N ARG A 30 23.97 -2.85 -2.80
CA ARG A 30 25.22 -2.08 -2.99
C ARG A 30 24.96 -0.60 -3.25
N GLN A 31 23.74 -0.25 -3.69
CA GLN A 31 23.35 1.14 -3.90
C GLN A 31 22.92 1.85 -2.59
N SER A 32 22.53 1.09 -1.56
CA SER A 32 22.12 1.61 -0.26
C SER A 32 23.29 2.12 0.59
N PHE A 33 24.52 1.64 0.37
CA PHE A 33 25.70 2.08 1.13
C PHE A 33 26.33 3.37 0.57
N CYS A 34 26.17 3.66 -0.73
CA CYS A 34 26.77 4.85 -1.37
C CYS A 34 25.94 6.15 -1.24
N ALA A 35 24.74 6.12 -0.67
CA ALA A 35 23.86 7.30 -0.61
C ALA A 35 23.84 8.02 0.75
N VAL A 36 24.57 7.52 1.75
CA VAL A 36 24.81 8.27 3.01
C VAL A 36 25.77 9.45 2.80
N SER A 37 26.48 9.51 1.67
CA SER A 37 27.16 10.71 1.19
C SER A 37 26.37 11.39 0.07
N GLY A 38 25.37 12.18 0.45
CA GLY A 38 24.88 13.31 -0.33
C GLY A 38 24.43 13.03 -1.77
N ARG A 39 23.17 12.59 -1.93
CA ARG A 39 22.37 13.01 -3.10
C ARG A 39 20.87 12.92 -2.80
N LYS A 40 20.21 14.08 -2.86
CA LYS A 40 18.75 14.21 -2.85
C LYS A 40 18.20 13.49 -4.07
N ASN A 41 17.38 12.45 -3.90
CA ASN A 41 16.28 12.08 -4.81
C ASN A 41 15.50 10.85 -4.32
N ASN A 42 14.17 10.99 -4.24
CA ASN A 42 13.02 10.07 -4.38
C ASN A 42 13.05 8.59 -3.92
N ASN A 43 14.16 7.99 -3.54
CA ASN A 43 14.23 6.60 -3.08
C ASN A 43 13.94 6.44 -1.58
N PHE A 44 14.00 7.54 -0.82
CA PHE A 44 13.75 7.52 0.63
C PHE A 44 12.32 7.06 0.99
N LEU A 45 11.33 7.42 0.17
CA LEU A 45 9.94 7.03 0.39
C LEU A 45 9.76 5.51 0.23
N VAL A 46 10.40 4.91 -0.78
CA VAL A 46 10.31 3.47 -1.04
C VAL A 46 10.99 2.67 0.06
N TYR A 47 12.17 3.09 0.53
CA TYR A 47 12.86 2.44 1.65
C TYR A 47 12.11 2.60 2.99
N SER A 48 11.48 3.76 3.23
CA SER A 48 10.63 3.98 4.41
C SER A 48 9.37 3.10 4.38
N ILE A 49 8.75 2.93 3.21
CA ILE A 49 7.58 2.06 3.02
C ILE A 49 7.97 0.59 3.21
N LEU A 50 9.06 0.12 2.60
CA LEU A 50 9.52 -1.27 2.76
C LEU A 50 9.94 -1.58 4.19
N PHE A 51 10.60 -0.64 4.88
CA PHE A 51 10.93 -0.79 6.30
C PHE A 51 9.68 -0.83 7.18
N SER A 52 8.67 -0.01 6.87
CA SER A 52 7.39 -0.03 7.59
C SER A 52 6.63 -1.34 7.38
N ILE A 53 6.61 -1.85 6.14
CA ILE A 53 6.00 -3.15 5.81
C ILE A 53 6.74 -4.30 6.51
N TRP A 54 8.07 -4.27 6.55
CA TRP A 54 8.87 -5.25 7.29
C TRP A 54 8.60 -5.18 8.80
N ALA A 55 8.52 -3.98 9.37
CA ALA A 55 8.18 -3.78 10.77
C ALA A 55 6.74 -4.22 11.11
N LEU A 56 5.80 -4.05 10.18
CA LEU A 56 4.41 -4.53 10.31
C LEU A 56 4.36 -6.06 10.35
N ASN A 57 5.02 -6.74 9.41
CA ASN A 57 5.04 -8.21 9.38
C ASN A 57 5.77 -8.84 10.59
N VAL A 58 6.83 -8.22 11.10
CA VAL A 58 7.53 -8.67 12.31
C VAL A 58 6.68 -8.49 13.57
N MET A 59 5.80 -7.48 13.58
CA MET A 59 4.91 -7.18 14.69
C MET A 59 3.65 -8.06 14.69
N ASP A 60 3.11 -8.44 13.53
CA ASP A 60 1.99 -9.39 13.44
C ASP A 60 2.40 -10.78 13.95
N ALA A 61 3.62 -11.22 13.63
CA ALA A 61 4.21 -12.43 14.21
C ALA A 61 4.34 -12.36 15.75
N TYR A 62 4.46 -11.15 16.33
CA TYR A 62 4.50 -10.95 17.78
C TYR A 62 3.11 -11.04 18.43
N ALA A 63 2.06 -10.62 17.73
CA ALA A 63 0.67 -10.77 18.18
C ALA A 63 0.24 -12.24 18.23
N GLU A 64 0.63 -13.03 17.22
CA GLU A 64 0.42 -14.48 17.22
C GLU A 64 1.19 -15.17 18.35
N LEU A 65 2.42 -14.73 18.62
CA LEU A 65 3.23 -15.23 19.75
C LEU A 65 2.60 -14.91 21.12
N GLN A 66 1.93 -13.77 21.25
CA GLN A 66 1.18 -13.43 22.47
C GLN A 66 -0.04 -14.32 22.67
N GLU A 67 -0.74 -14.68 21.60
CA GLU A 67 -1.89 -15.59 21.67
C GLU A 67 -1.45 -17.02 22.00
N VAL A 68 -0.36 -17.49 21.40
CA VAL A 68 0.25 -18.78 21.74
C VAL A 68 0.74 -18.80 23.20
N ALA A 69 1.29 -17.69 23.71
CA ALA A 69 1.70 -17.59 25.10
C ALA A 69 0.51 -17.69 26.08
N LYS A 70 -0.63 -17.06 25.77
CA LYS A 70 -1.87 -17.17 26.56
C LYS A 70 -2.48 -18.58 26.50
N GLN A 71 -2.44 -19.22 25.34
CA GLN A 71 -2.89 -20.61 25.16
C GLN A 71 -2.03 -21.58 25.99
N LEU A 72 -0.71 -21.36 26.01
CA LEU A 72 0.22 -22.18 26.76
C LEU A 72 0.11 -21.99 28.28
N GLU A 73 -0.16 -20.77 28.73
CA GLU A 73 -0.49 -20.47 30.14
C GLU A 73 -1.75 -21.23 30.59
N LYS A 74 -2.75 -21.33 29.71
CA LYS A 74 -3.99 -22.10 29.96
C LYS A 74 -3.77 -23.62 30.02
N VAL A 75 -2.85 -24.15 29.22
CA VAL A 75 -2.45 -25.58 29.22
C VAL A 75 -1.60 -25.93 30.44
N ALA A 76 -0.71 -25.04 30.86
CA ALA A 76 0.12 -25.22 32.06
C ALA A 76 -0.73 -25.29 33.35
N LEU A 77 -1.88 -24.61 33.39
CA LEU A 77 -2.79 -24.60 34.53
C LEU A 77 -3.76 -25.80 34.58
N THR A 78 -4.00 -26.48 33.45
CA THR A 78 -4.91 -27.64 33.38
C THR A 78 -4.19 -29.01 33.35
N GLY A 79 -2.88 -29.05 33.08
CA GLY A 79 -2.13 -30.29 32.86
C GLY A 79 -1.46 -30.97 34.07
N CYS A 80 -1.57 -30.44 35.30
CA CYS A 80 -0.88 -31.02 36.47
C CYS A 80 -1.72 -32.12 37.16
N GLN A 81 -1.79 -33.30 36.54
CA GLN A 81 -1.79 -34.55 37.31
C GLN A 81 -0.44 -35.23 37.10
N VAL A 82 0.33 -35.32 38.19
CA VAL A 82 1.65 -35.94 38.25
C VAL A 82 1.49 -37.46 38.31
N PRO A 83 2.00 -38.24 37.35
CA PRO A 83 2.24 -39.67 37.56
C PRO A 83 3.44 -39.82 38.50
N VAL A 84 3.23 -40.53 39.60
CA VAL A 84 4.27 -40.93 40.56
C VAL A 84 5.37 -41.70 39.83
N VAL A 85 6.60 -41.20 39.91
CA VAL A 85 7.82 -41.90 39.45
C VAL A 85 8.30 -42.83 40.56
N PRO A 86 8.51 -44.14 40.31
CA PRO A 86 9.32 -44.96 41.19
C PRO A 86 10.80 -44.63 40.96
N ASN A 87 11.42 -44.19 42.04
CA ASN A 87 12.85 -43.92 42.20
C ASN A 87 13.70 -45.14 41.79
N GLY A 88 14.77 -44.91 41.03
CA GLY A 88 15.72 -45.94 40.63
C GLY A 88 16.92 -45.36 39.89
N LYS A 89 17.90 -44.81 40.63
CA LYS A 89 19.23 -44.49 40.10
C LYS A 89 19.84 -45.73 39.46
N LYS A 90 20.00 -45.73 38.15
CA LYS A 90 20.94 -46.60 37.44
C LYS A 90 22.00 -45.69 36.85
N GLU A 91 23.07 -45.49 37.60
CA GLU A 91 24.29 -44.91 37.05
C GLU A 91 24.74 -45.80 35.89
N ASN A 92 24.87 -45.22 34.70
CA ASN A 92 25.33 -45.94 33.52
C ASN A 92 26.67 -46.58 33.86
N SER A 93 26.71 -47.92 33.88
CA SER A 93 27.92 -48.66 34.17
C SER A 93 29.05 -48.18 33.23
N PRO A 94 30.32 -48.13 33.67
CA PRO A 94 31.45 -47.86 32.78
C PRO A 94 31.42 -48.71 31.49
N THR A 95 30.86 -49.91 31.59
CA THR A 95 30.63 -50.83 30.46
C THR A 95 29.56 -50.31 29.48
N ASP A 96 28.49 -49.68 29.97
CA ASP A 96 27.44 -49.09 29.13
C ASP A 96 27.97 -47.88 28.35
N LEU A 97 28.81 -47.06 29.00
CA LEU A 97 29.49 -45.94 28.34
C LEU A 97 30.46 -46.42 27.25
N LEU A 98 31.22 -47.49 27.50
CA LEU A 98 32.09 -48.10 26.49
C LEU A 98 31.29 -48.66 25.32
N ARG A 99 30.16 -49.32 25.60
CA ARG A 99 29.28 -49.86 24.56
C ARG A 99 28.66 -48.75 23.70
N ILE A 100 28.24 -47.64 24.31
CA ILE A 100 27.71 -46.47 23.59
C ILE A 100 28.82 -45.83 22.73
N LYS A 101 30.04 -45.71 23.26
CA LYS A 101 31.19 -45.19 22.50
C LYS A 101 31.49 -46.07 21.28
N GLU A 102 31.48 -47.39 21.43
CA GLU A 102 31.69 -48.33 20.33
C GLU A 102 30.56 -48.27 19.30
N GLN A 103 29.30 -48.18 19.74
CA GLN A 103 28.16 -47.98 18.85
C GLN A 103 28.27 -46.68 18.04
N MET A 104 28.65 -45.57 18.68
CA MET A 104 28.86 -44.29 18.00
C MET A 104 30.04 -44.36 17.02
N SER A 105 31.14 -45.02 17.41
CA SER A 105 32.31 -45.21 16.53
C SER A 105 31.92 -46.00 15.28
N ASN A 106 31.15 -47.07 15.43
CA ASN A 106 30.68 -47.89 14.31
C ASN A 106 29.72 -47.11 13.41
N GLN A 107 28.81 -46.30 13.97
CA GLN A 107 27.93 -45.44 13.19
C GLN A 107 28.69 -44.37 12.39
N CYS A 108 29.70 -43.73 13.00
CA CYS A 108 30.57 -42.79 12.31
C CYS A 108 31.36 -43.46 11.18
N PHE A 109 31.85 -44.67 11.41
CA PHE A 109 32.56 -45.45 10.39
C PHE A 109 31.63 -45.82 9.22
N GLU A 110 30.44 -46.36 9.49
CA GLU A 110 29.46 -46.70 8.45
C GLU A 110 29.03 -45.47 7.63
N MET A 111 28.84 -44.33 8.28
CA MET A 111 28.50 -43.08 7.59
C MET A 111 29.66 -42.62 6.69
N THR A 112 30.90 -42.73 7.15
CA THR A 112 32.09 -42.40 6.36
C THR A 112 32.22 -43.30 5.13
N VAL A 113 32.00 -44.61 5.30
CA VAL A 113 32.01 -45.58 4.20
C VAL A 113 30.88 -45.28 3.20
N LYS A 114 29.67 -44.97 3.66
CA LYS A 114 28.53 -44.59 2.79
C LYS A 114 28.81 -43.31 2.00
N ILE A 115 29.46 -42.31 2.61
CA ILE A 115 29.86 -41.08 1.93
C ILE A 115 30.91 -41.37 0.85
N GLN A 116 31.94 -42.16 1.16
CA GLN A 116 32.99 -42.51 0.19
C GLN A 116 32.46 -43.39 -0.96
N ALA A 117 31.59 -44.35 -0.66
CA ALA A 117 30.93 -45.19 -1.67
C ALA A 117 29.91 -44.41 -2.51
N GLY A 118 29.27 -43.38 -1.95
CA GLY A 118 28.43 -42.44 -2.69
C GLY A 118 29.23 -41.54 -3.63
N GLN A 119 30.45 -41.14 -3.23
CA GLN A 119 31.35 -40.33 -4.05
C GLN A 119 31.88 -41.09 -5.27
N SER A 120 32.10 -42.42 -5.18
CA SER A 120 32.55 -43.23 -6.32
C SER A 120 31.44 -43.51 -7.35
N LYS A 121 30.16 -43.44 -6.94
CA LYS A 121 29.00 -43.51 -7.86
C LYS A 121 28.64 -42.17 -8.51
N LYS A 122 29.05 -41.04 -7.93
CA LYS A 122 28.65 -39.68 -8.36
C LYS A 122 29.38 -39.19 -9.64
N LEU A 123 30.20 -40.02 -10.29
CA LEU A 123 30.96 -39.62 -11.48
C LEU A 123 30.18 -39.76 -12.80
N ASP A 124 28.98 -40.35 -12.82
CA ASP A 124 28.30 -40.69 -14.10
C ASP A 124 26.83 -40.20 -14.28
N GLU A 125 26.24 -39.42 -13.35
CA GLU A 125 24.89 -38.86 -13.55
C GLU A 125 24.82 -37.39 -13.13
N SER A 126 25.34 -36.50 -13.97
CA SER A 126 25.23 -35.05 -13.79
C SER A 126 24.02 -34.48 -14.52
N THR A 127 22.82 -34.57 -13.94
CA THR A 127 21.75 -33.60 -14.26
C THR A 127 20.70 -33.39 -13.15
N ASP A 128 20.62 -34.26 -12.13
CA ASP A 128 19.60 -34.13 -11.06
C ASP A 128 20.14 -33.64 -9.69
N ALA A 129 21.45 -33.73 -9.46
CA ALA A 129 22.08 -33.43 -8.16
C ALA A 129 22.03 -31.95 -7.71
N GLY A 130 21.74 -31.01 -8.62
CA GLY A 130 21.74 -29.57 -8.30
C GLY A 130 20.44 -29.05 -7.68
N LYS A 131 19.30 -29.73 -7.89
CA LYS A 131 18.01 -29.38 -7.26
C LYS A 131 17.95 -29.90 -5.84
N ASP A 132 18.36 -31.15 -5.64
CA ASP A 132 18.30 -31.86 -4.36
C ASP A 132 19.20 -31.18 -3.30
N GLU A 133 20.43 -30.78 -3.67
CA GLU A 133 21.37 -30.14 -2.74
C GLU A 133 20.90 -28.74 -2.26
N SER A 134 20.22 -27.98 -3.12
CA SER A 134 19.66 -26.68 -2.74
C SER A 134 18.40 -26.81 -1.89
N GLU A 135 17.61 -27.86 -2.09
CA GLU A 135 16.40 -28.12 -1.31
C GLU A 135 16.78 -28.56 0.11
N TYR A 136 17.70 -29.53 0.26
CA TYR A 136 18.22 -29.92 1.58
C TYR A 136 18.91 -28.76 2.31
N ALA A 137 19.60 -27.87 1.60
CA ALA A 137 20.22 -26.69 2.23
C ALA A 137 19.16 -25.74 2.83
N ASN A 138 18.04 -25.54 2.14
CA ASN A 138 16.93 -24.74 2.63
C ASN A 138 16.22 -25.42 3.81
N GLU A 139 15.97 -26.73 3.73
CA GLU A 139 15.38 -27.52 4.82
C GLU A 139 16.25 -27.50 6.08
N ILE A 140 17.58 -27.61 5.92
CA ILE A 140 18.52 -27.52 7.04
C ILE A 140 18.49 -26.12 7.66
N GLU A 141 18.43 -25.05 6.86
CA GLU A 141 18.37 -23.70 7.40
C GLU A 141 17.02 -23.43 8.09
N GLU A 142 15.92 -23.91 7.54
CA GLU A 142 14.60 -23.85 8.19
C GLU A 142 14.58 -24.64 9.51
N ALA A 143 15.14 -25.85 9.52
CA ALA A 143 15.26 -26.67 10.72
C ALA A 143 16.11 -25.98 11.80
N LYS A 144 17.19 -25.30 11.41
CA LYS A 144 18.03 -24.50 12.33
C LYS A 144 17.26 -23.31 12.90
N ILE A 145 16.55 -22.55 12.05
CA ILE A 145 15.72 -21.42 12.50
C ILE A 145 14.65 -21.91 13.47
N ASN A 146 13.97 -23.01 13.14
CA ASN A 146 12.94 -23.60 13.99
C ASN A 146 13.52 -24.07 15.34
N HIS A 147 14.67 -24.75 15.32
CA HIS A 147 15.36 -25.16 16.54
C HIS A 147 15.74 -23.95 17.41
N CYS A 148 16.33 -22.91 16.81
CA CYS A 148 16.71 -21.69 17.50
C CYS A 148 15.48 -21.00 18.13
N ASN A 149 14.38 -20.89 17.39
CA ASN A 149 13.14 -20.28 17.86
C ASN A 149 12.53 -21.06 19.03
N LYS A 150 12.50 -22.39 18.94
CA LYS A 150 12.03 -23.28 20.02
C LYS A 150 12.89 -23.14 21.28
N THR A 151 14.20 -23.14 21.13
CA THR A 151 15.14 -22.96 22.25
C THR A 151 15.00 -21.58 22.90
N LEU A 152 14.84 -20.52 22.10
CA LEU A 152 14.59 -19.18 22.61
C LEU A 152 13.26 -19.08 23.37
N ALA A 153 12.20 -19.70 22.85
CA ALA A 153 10.91 -19.76 23.53
C ALA A 153 11.01 -20.48 24.88
N LEU A 154 11.70 -21.63 24.92
CA LEU A 154 11.94 -22.38 26.16
C LEU A 154 12.72 -21.53 27.18
N HIS A 155 13.81 -20.88 26.78
CA HIS A 155 14.58 -20.03 27.67
C HIS A 155 13.76 -18.86 28.22
N ARG A 156 12.92 -18.23 27.39
CA ARG A 156 12.01 -17.16 27.84
C ARG A 156 11.03 -17.67 28.90
N MET A 157 10.47 -18.87 28.72
CA MET A 157 9.59 -19.50 29.70
C MET A 157 10.30 -19.79 31.01
N GLN A 158 11.50 -20.37 30.95
CA GLN A 158 12.30 -20.68 32.13
C GLN A 158 12.66 -19.41 32.92
N VAL A 159 13.08 -18.35 32.24
CA VAL A 159 13.36 -17.05 32.86
C VAL A 159 12.09 -16.46 33.48
N TRP A 160 10.96 -16.51 32.78
CA TRP A 160 9.69 -16.02 33.31
C TRP A 160 9.23 -16.80 34.54
N GLN A 161 9.39 -18.12 34.55
CA GLN A 161 9.11 -18.96 35.71
C GLN A 161 10.00 -18.58 36.91
N ALA A 162 11.30 -18.36 36.68
CA ALA A 162 12.23 -17.94 37.73
C ALA A 162 11.87 -16.55 38.30
N ILE A 163 11.52 -15.59 37.44
CA ILE A 163 11.04 -14.27 37.85
C ILE A 163 9.74 -14.39 38.66
N SER A 164 8.79 -15.17 38.17
CA SER A 164 7.49 -15.37 38.83
C SER A 164 7.66 -15.99 40.22
N ALA A 165 8.51 -17.01 40.34
CA ALA A 165 8.84 -17.64 41.63
C ALA A 165 9.55 -16.70 42.60
N LYS A 166 10.26 -15.68 42.09
CA LYS A 166 10.86 -14.63 42.91
C LYS A 166 9.84 -13.56 43.33
N LEU A 167 8.87 -13.22 42.48
CA LEU A 167 7.81 -12.25 42.80
C LEU A 167 6.82 -12.73 43.87
N THR A 168 6.72 -14.04 44.09
CA THR A 168 5.90 -14.64 45.16
C THR A 168 6.56 -14.60 46.52
N GLN A 169 7.86 -14.29 46.59
CA GLN A 169 8.56 -14.07 47.85
C GLN A 169 8.19 -12.67 48.36
N ASN A 170 7.93 -12.52 49.66
CA ASN A 170 7.58 -11.23 50.28
C ASN A 170 8.83 -10.57 50.88
N ASP A 171 9.86 -10.40 50.05
CA ASP A 171 11.10 -9.73 50.43
C ASP A 171 11.27 -8.39 49.68
N ALA A 172 12.17 -7.54 50.16
CA ALA A 172 12.41 -6.22 49.58
C ALA A 172 12.91 -6.29 48.10
N VAL A 173 13.56 -7.39 47.72
CA VAL A 173 14.02 -7.61 46.34
C VAL A 173 12.83 -7.92 45.43
N ALA A 174 11.88 -8.72 45.90
CA ALA A 174 10.64 -9.02 45.18
C ALA A 174 9.77 -7.77 44.99
N ASP A 175 9.69 -6.88 45.98
CA ASP A 175 8.95 -5.62 45.87
C ASP A 175 9.56 -4.66 44.83
N THR A 176 10.88 -4.48 44.84
CA THR A 176 11.58 -3.68 43.82
C THR A 176 11.45 -4.28 42.43
N MET A 177 11.54 -5.61 42.31
CA MET A 177 11.33 -6.32 41.04
C MET A 177 9.89 -6.16 40.54
N ARG A 178 8.88 -6.24 41.41
CA ARG A 178 7.47 -6.02 41.06
C ARG A 178 7.22 -4.61 40.53
N ALA A 179 7.79 -3.59 41.20
CA ALA A 179 7.71 -2.21 40.74
C ALA A 179 8.34 -2.03 39.33
N SER A 180 9.52 -2.64 39.10
CA SER A 180 10.19 -2.62 37.80
C SER A 180 9.40 -3.34 36.70
N THR A 181 8.84 -4.52 36.99
CA THR A 181 7.98 -5.27 36.06
C THR A 181 6.73 -4.46 35.71
N ASN A 182 6.06 -3.86 36.70
CA ASN A 182 4.88 -3.02 36.46
C ASN A 182 5.20 -1.80 35.61
N HIS A 183 6.33 -1.14 35.88
CA HIS A 183 6.80 -0.03 35.06
C HIS A 183 7.05 -0.46 33.60
N THR A 184 7.71 -1.60 33.41
CA THR A 184 7.97 -2.18 32.09
C THR A 184 6.67 -2.50 31.35
N LEU A 185 5.70 -3.12 32.02
CA LEU A 185 4.38 -3.41 31.44
C LEU A 185 3.64 -2.13 31.05
N ASN A 186 3.71 -1.08 31.86
CA ASN A 186 3.13 0.23 31.53
C ASN A 186 3.76 0.82 30.27
N LEU A 187 5.09 0.77 30.15
CA LEU A 187 5.79 1.23 28.95
C LEU A 187 5.42 0.38 27.72
N CYS A 188 5.37 -0.94 27.85
CA CYS A 188 4.93 -1.82 26.77
C CYS A 188 3.50 -1.49 26.30
N SER A 189 2.58 -1.24 27.23
CA SER A 189 1.21 -0.83 26.90
C SER A 189 1.18 0.50 26.12
N LYS A 190 1.98 1.49 26.54
CA LYS A 190 2.10 2.77 25.81
C LYS A 190 2.69 2.60 24.42
N ILE A 191 3.73 1.76 24.28
CA ILE A 191 4.34 1.46 22.98
C ILE A 191 3.32 0.81 22.05
N LEU A 192 2.57 -0.19 22.54
CA LEU A 192 1.53 -0.85 21.76
C LEU A 192 0.45 0.14 21.29
N LYS A 193 0.04 1.07 22.17
CA LYS A 193 -0.93 2.11 21.82
C LYS A 193 -0.40 3.03 20.71
N LEU A 194 0.83 3.53 20.85
CA LEU A 194 1.45 4.39 19.83
C LEU A 194 1.64 3.66 18.49
N GLN A 195 1.95 2.37 18.53
CA GLN A 195 2.06 1.55 17.32
C GLN A 195 0.70 1.38 16.64
N GLN A 196 -0.37 1.19 17.41
CA GLN A 196 -1.72 1.12 16.88
C GLN A 196 -2.14 2.45 16.23
N GLU A 197 -1.93 3.57 16.93
CA GLU A 197 -2.19 4.91 16.40
C GLU A 197 -1.37 5.17 15.11
N SER A 198 -0.11 4.72 15.06
CA SER A 198 0.72 4.83 13.87
C SER A 198 0.17 4.01 12.69
N ARG A 199 -0.38 2.81 12.93
CA ARG A 199 -1.01 1.99 11.89
C ARG A 199 -2.24 2.68 11.31
N GLU A 200 -3.11 3.17 12.18
CA GLU A 200 -4.31 3.89 11.78
C GLU A 200 -3.99 5.14 10.95
N LEU A 201 -2.95 5.89 11.33
CA LEU A 201 -2.48 7.03 10.54
C LEU A 201 -1.89 6.61 9.18
N GLN A 202 -1.15 5.50 9.13
CA GLN A 202 -0.65 4.96 7.86
C GLN A 202 -1.80 4.57 6.92
N ASP A 203 -2.85 3.91 7.45
CA ASP A 203 -4.03 3.55 6.67
C ASP A 203 -4.76 4.79 6.14
N GLN A 204 -4.92 5.83 6.97
CA GLN A 204 -5.50 7.11 6.54
C GLN A 204 -4.67 7.77 5.44
N ILE A 205 -3.34 7.75 5.54
CA ILE A 205 -2.45 8.27 4.48
C ILE A 205 -2.65 7.51 3.18
N ILE A 206 -2.73 6.18 3.23
CA ILE A 206 -2.96 5.34 2.05
C ILE A 206 -4.33 5.66 1.42
N GLN A 207 -5.37 5.82 2.24
CA GLN A 207 -6.70 6.21 1.75
C GLN A 207 -6.70 7.59 1.07
N LEU A 208 -6.06 8.59 1.68
CA LEU A 208 -5.92 9.92 1.09
C LEU A 208 -5.14 9.89 -0.22
N GLN A 209 -4.10 9.06 -0.32
CA GLN A 209 -3.35 8.87 -1.57
C GLN A 209 -4.22 8.26 -2.68
N LYS A 210 -5.07 7.27 -2.34
CA LYS A 210 -6.05 6.70 -3.28
C LYS A 210 -7.05 7.75 -3.76
N GLN A 211 -7.64 8.52 -2.84
CA GLN A 211 -8.58 9.60 -3.17
C GLN A 211 -7.93 10.67 -4.05
N LYS A 212 -6.70 11.07 -3.74
CA LYS A 212 -5.93 12.03 -4.55
C LYS A 212 -5.70 11.51 -5.97
N LEU A 213 -5.40 10.23 -6.13
CA LEU A 213 -5.19 9.64 -7.46
C LEU A 213 -6.50 9.60 -8.26
N GLU A 214 -7.60 9.26 -7.61
CA GLU A 214 -8.92 9.25 -8.25
C GLU A 214 -9.37 10.65 -8.68
N LEU A 215 -9.18 11.66 -7.81
CA LEU A 215 -9.45 13.05 -8.17
C LEU A 215 -8.60 13.53 -9.35
N LYS A 216 -7.33 13.12 -9.42
CA LYS A 216 -6.48 13.41 -10.59
C LYS A 216 -7.04 12.76 -11.84
N ARG A 217 -7.48 11.50 -11.77
CA ARG A 217 -8.08 10.77 -12.90
C ARG A 217 -9.33 11.52 -13.40
N LEU A 218 -10.25 11.83 -12.49
CA LEU A 218 -11.49 12.55 -12.80
C LEU A 218 -11.20 13.94 -13.40
N THR A 219 -10.22 14.66 -12.87
CA THR A 219 -9.83 15.98 -13.40
C THR A 219 -9.34 15.88 -14.85
N HIS A 220 -8.53 14.86 -15.19
CA HIS A 220 -8.07 14.66 -16.55
C HIS A 220 -9.22 14.25 -17.50
N GLU A 221 -10.16 13.46 -17.02
CA GLU A 221 -11.36 13.08 -17.77
C GLU A 221 -12.22 14.31 -18.09
N ARG A 222 -12.52 15.15 -17.09
CA ARG A 222 -13.27 16.41 -17.29
C ARG A 222 -12.55 17.40 -18.21
N MET A 223 -11.23 17.48 -18.10
CA MET A 223 -10.44 18.33 -19.00
C MET A 223 -10.52 17.84 -20.45
N ARG A 224 -10.50 16.51 -20.66
CA ARG A 224 -10.67 15.92 -21.99
C ARG A 224 -12.07 16.21 -22.57
N GLU A 225 -13.11 16.00 -21.78
CA GLU A 225 -14.50 16.34 -22.15
C GLU A 225 -14.61 17.83 -22.55
N MET A 226 -14.00 18.72 -21.77
CA MET A 226 -13.99 20.16 -22.06
C MET A 226 -13.32 20.48 -23.40
N GLU A 227 -12.18 19.86 -23.69
CA GLU A 227 -11.49 20.04 -24.98
C GLU A 227 -12.27 19.42 -26.15
N GLU A 228 -12.98 18.31 -25.94
CA GLU A 228 -13.89 17.75 -26.94
C GLU A 228 -15.07 18.68 -27.24
N VAL A 229 -15.73 19.22 -26.22
CA VAL A 229 -16.81 20.21 -26.38
C VAL A 229 -16.28 21.47 -27.08
N LYS A 230 -15.09 21.95 -26.71
CA LYS A 230 -14.46 23.11 -27.33
C LYS A 230 -14.17 22.86 -28.81
N ARG A 231 -13.62 21.70 -29.17
CA ARG A 231 -13.42 21.31 -30.58
C ARG A 231 -14.74 21.17 -31.35
N ALA A 232 -15.78 20.59 -30.73
CA ALA A 232 -17.11 20.50 -31.31
C ALA A 232 -17.72 21.88 -31.62
N ARG A 233 -17.50 22.88 -30.75
CA ARG A 233 -17.92 24.27 -31.01
C ARG A 233 -17.09 24.97 -32.09
N GLN A 234 -15.81 24.63 -32.20
CA GLN A 234 -14.90 25.18 -33.22
C GLN A 234 -15.11 24.56 -34.62
N HIS A 235 -15.92 23.49 -34.74
CA HIS A 235 -16.37 23.01 -36.04
C HIS A 235 -17.23 24.07 -36.75
N PRO A 236 -17.28 24.08 -38.10
CA PRO A 236 -17.69 25.22 -38.93
C PRO A 236 -19.19 25.60 -38.88
N GLU A 237 -19.92 25.20 -37.85
CA GLU A 237 -21.34 25.51 -37.66
C GLU A 237 -21.57 27.01 -37.46
N GLU A 238 -20.65 27.72 -36.79
CA GLU A 238 -20.69 29.20 -36.69
C GLU A 238 -20.65 29.87 -38.07
N GLY A 239 -19.85 29.35 -39.00
CA GLY A 239 -19.76 29.87 -40.36
C GLY A 239 -20.99 29.59 -41.22
N LYS A 240 -21.70 28.47 -40.97
CA LYS A 240 -22.93 28.13 -41.67
C LYS A 240 -24.11 28.97 -41.17
N TYR A 241 -24.24 29.14 -39.85
CA TYR A 241 -25.31 29.93 -39.26
C TYR A 241 -25.21 31.42 -39.64
N SER A 242 -24.00 31.97 -39.62
CA SER A 242 -23.72 33.34 -40.07
C SER A 242 -24.14 33.59 -41.53
N LYS A 243 -23.85 32.65 -42.44
CA LYS A 243 -24.25 32.78 -43.86
C LYS A 243 -25.76 32.72 -44.07
N VAL A 244 -26.48 31.88 -43.31
CA VAL A 244 -27.94 31.80 -43.38
C VAL A 244 -28.57 33.09 -42.84
N LEU A 245 -28.05 33.63 -41.74
CA LEU A 245 -28.49 34.89 -41.14
C LEU A 245 -28.29 36.06 -42.12
N GLN A 246 -27.10 36.17 -42.73
CA GLN A 246 -26.78 37.22 -43.70
C GLN A 246 -27.69 37.17 -44.93
N LYS A 247 -28.01 35.96 -45.43
CA LYS A 247 -28.96 35.77 -46.53
C LYS A 247 -30.38 36.20 -46.12
N GLY A 248 -30.80 35.87 -44.91
CA GLY A 248 -32.09 36.31 -44.36
C GLY A 248 -32.21 37.83 -44.24
N GLN A 249 -31.18 38.49 -43.70
CA GLN A 249 -31.11 39.95 -43.61
C GLN A 249 -31.17 40.63 -44.98
N SER A 250 -30.41 40.13 -45.96
CA SER A 250 -30.44 40.67 -47.33
C SER A 250 -31.83 40.56 -47.98
N ILE A 251 -32.56 39.47 -47.74
CA ILE A 251 -33.93 39.31 -48.24
C ILE A 251 -34.88 40.28 -47.52
N LEU A 252 -34.75 40.43 -46.20
CA LEU A 252 -35.58 41.34 -45.42
C LEU A 252 -35.39 42.79 -45.87
N GLU A 253 -34.14 43.25 -46.02
CA GLU A 253 -33.83 44.59 -46.52
C GLU A 253 -34.43 44.84 -47.91
N LYS A 254 -34.39 43.83 -48.79
CA LYS A 254 -35.00 43.92 -50.12
C LYS A 254 -36.52 44.14 -50.03
N TYR A 255 -37.21 43.36 -49.19
CA TYR A 255 -38.65 43.51 -49.01
C TYR A 255 -39.03 44.81 -48.29
N GLN A 256 -38.21 45.27 -47.34
CA GLN A 256 -38.41 46.57 -46.69
C GLN A 256 -38.31 47.71 -47.70
N LYS A 257 -37.26 47.73 -48.54
CA LYS A 257 -37.12 48.72 -49.63
C LYS A 257 -38.30 48.68 -50.61
N MET A 258 -38.72 47.48 -51.01
CA MET A 258 -39.88 47.32 -51.91
C MET A 258 -41.17 47.86 -51.28
N THR A 259 -41.37 47.62 -49.99
CA THR A 259 -42.53 48.11 -49.24
C THR A 259 -42.51 49.63 -49.16
N THR A 260 -41.35 50.24 -48.87
CA THR A 260 -41.19 51.71 -48.86
C THR A 260 -41.50 52.33 -50.23
N VAL A 261 -40.99 51.74 -51.32
CA VAL A 261 -41.28 52.23 -52.68
C VAL A 261 -42.78 52.13 -52.98
N THR A 262 -43.39 50.99 -52.67
CA THR A 262 -44.83 50.76 -52.91
C THR A 262 -45.69 51.73 -52.10
N GLN A 263 -45.36 51.93 -50.83
CA GLN A 263 -45.99 52.89 -49.93
C GLN A 263 -45.87 54.32 -50.47
N ASN A 264 -44.68 54.73 -50.94
CA ASN A 264 -44.46 56.05 -51.53
C ASN A 264 -45.25 56.26 -52.83
N VAL A 265 -45.32 55.24 -53.69
CA VAL A 265 -46.14 55.29 -54.92
C VAL A 265 -47.62 55.42 -54.56
N LEU A 266 -48.12 54.61 -53.63
CA LEU A 266 -49.52 54.67 -53.18
C LEU A 266 -49.88 56.03 -52.58
N ARG A 267 -49.00 56.59 -51.73
CA ARG A 267 -49.15 57.97 -51.23
C ARG A 267 -49.25 58.97 -52.37
N GLY A 268 -48.34 58.91 -53.34
CA GLY A 268 -48.35 59.80 -54.51
C GLY A 268 -49.64 59.71 -55.31
N VAL A 269 -50.18 58.51 -55.52
CA VAL A 269 -51.46 58.28 -56.20
C VAL A 269 -52.63 58.85 -55.41
N ILE A 270 -52.69 58.64 -54.09
CA ILE A 270 -53.77 59.18 -53.23
C ILE A 270 -53.74 60.71 -53.24
N LEU A 271 -52.55 61.32 -53.16
CA LEU A 271 -52.40 62.78 -53.20
C LEU A 271 -52.75 63.38 -54.57
N ALA A 272 -52.43 62.69 -55.67
CA ALA A 272 -52.73 63.14 -57.02
C ALA A 272 -54.19 62.90 -57.43
N SER A 273 -54.83 61.88 -56.84
CA SER A 273 -56.25 61.60 -57.02
C SER A 273 -57.04 62.71 -56.35
N ARG A 274 -57.79 63.51 -57.12
CA ARG A 274 -58.64 64.63 -56.63
C ARG A 274 -59.87 64.16 -55.82
N ILE A 275 -59.71 63.07 -55.06
CA ILE A 275 -60.68 62.54 -54.12
C ILE A 275 -60.50 63.34 -52.82
N HIS A 276 -61.59 63.75 -52.18
CA HIS A 276 -61.58 64.47 -50.90
C HIS A 276 -61.22 63.52 -49.73
N TRP A 277 -60.06 62.84 -49.82
CA TRP A 277 -59.60 61.85 -48.84
C TRP A 277 -59.41 62.43 -47.43
N ARG A 278 -59.27 63.76 -47.32
CA ARG A 278 -59.21 64.49 -46.05
C ARG A 278 -60.54 64.49 -45.30
N ASP A 279 -61.66 64.40 -46.01
CA ASP A 279 -63.01 64.50 -45.45
C ASP A 279 -63.59 63.13 -45.07
N ASP A 280 -63.06 62.04 -45.63
CA ASP A 280 -63.36 60.67 -45.20
C ASP A 280 -62.39 60.22 -44.10
N PRO A 281 -62.85 60.00 -42.86
CA PRO A 281 -62.00 59.58 -41.75
C PRO A 281 -61.20 58.30 -42.04
N LYS A 282 -61.78 57.33 -42.77
CA LYS A 282 -61.12 56.06 -43.07
C LYS A 282 -59.98 56.24 -44.06
N LEU A 283 -60.18 57.07 -45.09
CA LEU A 283 -59.14 57.37 -46.08
C LEU A 283 -58.04 58.24 -45.49
N ARG A 284 -58.40 59.19 -44.62
CA ARG A 284 -57.45 60.00 -43.86
C ARG A 284 -56.55 59.12 -42.99
N ASP A 285 -57.13 58.17 -42.27
CA ASP A 285 -56.35 57.28 -41.38
C ASP A 285 -55.42 56.37 -42.19
N ILE A 286 -55.83 55.90 -43.38
CA ILE A 286 -54.97 55.15 -44.30
C ILE A 286 -53.83 56.05 -44.83
N ALA A 287 -54.13 57.27 -45.27
CA ALA A 287 -53.13 58.19 -45.81
C ALA A 287 -52.09 58.62 -44.75
N LEU A 288 -52.54 58.88 -43.51
CA LEU A 288 -51.68 59.21 -42.37
C LEU A 288 -50.92 57.99 -41.83
N GLY A 289 -51.54 56.82 -41.80
CA GLY A 289 -50.88 55.55 -41.43
C GLY A 289 -49.79 55.16 -42.42
N LEU A 290 -49.92 55.59 -43.68
CA LEU A 290 -48.84 55.49 -44.62
C LEU A 290 -47.69 56.43 -44.26
N GLU A 291 -47.79 57.48 -43.44
CA GLU A 291 -46.76 58.51 -43.17
C GLU A 291 -45.67 58.07 -42.17
N SER A 292 -46.03 57.28 -41.15
CA SER A 292 -45.09 56.79 -40.13
C SER A 292 -44.35 55.52 -40.60
N MET A 293 -43.05 55.64 -40.85
CA MET A 293 -42.17 54.47 -40.82
C MET A 293 -41.86 54.16 -39.35
N PRO A 294 -41.92 52.90 -38.87
CA PRO A 294 -41.11 52.55 -37.72
C PRO A 294 -39.66 52.62 -38.19
N ASP A 295 -38.95 53.67 -37.78
CA ASP A 295 -37.50 53.72 -37.91
C ASP A 295 -36.93 52.54 -37.13
N SER A 296 -36.00 51.84 -37.78
CA SER A 296 -35.32 50.68 -37.23
C SER A 296 -34.33 51.17 -36.17
N ASP A 297 -34.66 50.98 -34.88
CA ASP A 297 -33.67 50.87 -33.80
C ASP A 297 -32.88 49.56 -33.93
#